data_AF-A0A3S0JCE2-F1
#
_entry.id   AF-A0A3S0JCE2-F1
#
_cell.length_a   1.000
_cell.length_b   1.000
_cell.length_c   1.000
_cell.angle_alpha   90.00
_cell.angle_beta   90.00
_cell.angle_gamma   90.00
#
_symmetry.space_group_name_H-M   'P 1'
#
loop_
_entity.id
_entity.type
_entity.pdbx_description
1 polymer ?
#
loop_
_entity_poly.entity_id
_entity_poly.type
_entity_poly.pdbx_seq_one_letter_code
_entity_poly.pdbx_strand_id
1 'polypeptide(L)'
;MDSNDPIHDYQRWLTFQRQAQLDREHRAAWQKLEASGVSATRTTEAYRSMAEKAAGQGACYRTLFLRQHSGGPSLACEGWLFVRRVLAEGGATRVRATLLPSFTLQDGHLEPGATDAEKLTLEIFDQLTVGQGMASVARVDRIDASGDTHFIALLDSVRGDLRRHLG
;
A
#
# COMPACT_ATOMS: atom_id res chain seq x y z
N MET A 1 36.29 0.64 -16.31
CA MET A 1 35.75 1.43 -15.18
C MET A 1 35.05 2.60 -15.82
N ASP A 2 33.82 2.39 -16.28
CA ASP A 2 33.02 3.44 -16.89
C ASP A 2 31.90 3.79 -15.93
N SER A 3 31.99 4.94 -15.29
CA SER A 3 30.82 5.65 -14.71
C SER A 3 31.30 6.87 -13.94
N ASN A 4 31.61 7.94 -14.67
CA ASN A 4 31.50 9.29 -14.13
C ASN A 4 30.40 9.96 -14.93
N ASP A 5 29.16 9.45 -14.78
CA ASP A 5 27.96 10.06 -15.33
C ASP A 5 27.20 10.74 -14.20
N PRO A 6 27.43 12.04 -13.96
CA PRO A 6 26.74 12.80 -12.94
C PRO A 6 25.21 12.73 -13.05
N ILE A 7 24.66 12.49 -14.24
CA ILE A 7 23.21 12.38 -14.45
C ILE A 7 22.67 11.09 -13.85
N HIS A 8 23.37 9.98 -14.04
CA HIS A 8 23.00 8.70 -13.44
C HIS A 8 23.03 8.76 -11.90
N ASP A 9 24.05 9.39 -11.33
CA ASP A 9 24.15 9.55 -9.87
C ASP A 9 23.11 10.52 -9.31
N TYR A 10 22.79 11.59 -10.04
CA TYR A 10 21.69 12.48 -9.71
C TYR A 10 20.33 11.76 -9.70
N GLN A 11 20.04 10.95 -10.71
CA GLN A 11 18.80 10.16 -10.78
C GLN A 11 18.69 9.18 -9.61
N ARG A 12 19.79 8.48 -9.29
CA ARG A 12 19.84 7.58 -8.12
C ARG A 12 19.59 8.31 -6.81
N TRP A 13 20.18 9.50 -6.66
CA TRP A 13 19.96 10.34 -5.49
C TRP A 13 18.50 10.79 -5.36
N LEU A 14 17.84 11.18 -6.46
CA LEU A 14 16.41 11.51 -6.46
C LEU A 14 15.55 10.32 -6.02
N THR A 15 15.88 9.10 -6.47
CA THR A 15 15.19 7.88 -6.03
C THR A 15 15.34 7.64 -4.53
N PHE A 16 16.54 7.82 -3.97
CA PHE A 16 16.74 7.73 -2.52
C PHE A 16 15.97 8.80 -1.74
N GLN A 17 15.92 10.04 -2.25
CA GLN A 17 15.12 11.09 -1.62
C GLN A 17 13.63 10.73 -1.60
N ARG A 18 13.11 10.19 -2.71
CA ARG A 18 11.73 9.74 -2.80
C ARG A 18 11.44 8.58 -1.85
N GLN A 19 12.33 7.59 -1.73
CA GLN A 19 12.20 6.51 -0.75
C GLN A 19 12.10 7.08 0.68
N ALA A 20 13.02 7.97 1.06
CA ALA A 20 13.00 8.59 2.39
C ALA A 20 11.72 9.40 2.65
N GLN A 21 11.13 10.01 1.61
CA GLN A 21 9.83 10.68 1.71
C GLN A 21 8.71 9.67 1.98
N LEU A 22 8.64 8.57 1.22
CA LEU A 22 7.62 7.53 1.42
C LEU A 22 7.73 6.89 2.80
N ASP A 23 8.95 6.65 3.31
CA ASP A 23 9.15 6.11 4.66
C ASP A 23 8.60 7.04 5.74
N ARG A 24 8.79 8.36 5.59
CA ARG A 24 8.21 9.35 6.52
C ARG A 24 6.70 9.41 6.39
N GLU A 25 6.18 9.36 5.18
CA GLU A 25 4.75 9.45 4.90
C GLU A 25 4.00 8.23 5.46
N HIS A 26 4.51 7.02 5.19
CA HIS A 26 3.95 5.77 5.73
C HIS A 26 3.94 5.80 7.26
N ARG A 27 5.07 6.15 7.89
CA ARG A 27 5.18 6.25 9.35
C ARG A 27 4.18 7.26 9.93
N ALA A 28 4.05 8.43 9.31
CA ALA A 28 3.12 9.45 9.77
C ALA A 28 1.66 9.01 9.61
N ALA A 29 1.32 8.33 8.51
CA ALA A 29 -0.01 7.77 8.30
C ALA A 29 -0.33 6.66 9.31
N TRP A 30 0.63 5.77 9.59
CA TRP A 30 0.48 4.74 10.61
C TRP A 30 0.27 5.31 12.01
N GLN A 31 1.08 6.30 12.41
CA GLN A 31 0.92 7.00 13.70
C GLN A 31 -0.46 7.65 13.85
N LYS A 32 -1.02 8.21 12.77
CA LYS A 32 -2.39 8.75 12.79
C LYS A 32 -3.43 7.64 12.99
N LEU A 33 -3.27 6.49 12.34
CA LEU A 33 -4.15 5.34 12.54
C LEU A 33 -4.10 4.85 14.00
N GLU A 34 -2.89 4.68 14.55
CA GLU A 34 -2.69 4.30 15.95
C GLU A 34 -3.35 5.30 16.92
N ALA A 35 -3.10 6.60 16.73
CA ALA A 35 -3.68 7.65 17.57
C ALA A 35 -5.22 7.71 17.48
N SER A 36 -5.79 7.32 16.34
CA SER A 36 -7.24 7.30 16.12
C SER A 36 -7.94 6.03 16.61
N GLY A 37 -7.20 4.95 16.92
CA GLY A 37 -7.77 3.67 17.35
C GLY A 37 -8.80 3.09 16.38
N VAL A 38 -8.62 3.31 15.07
CA VAL A 38 -9.57 2.83 14.06
C VAL A 38 -9.59 1.30 14.07
N SER A 39 -10.77 0.72 14.28
CA SER A 39 -10.96 -0.74 14.35
C SER A 39 -11.00 -1.41 12.98
N ALA A 40 -10.78 -2.73 12.97
CA ALA A 40 -10.90 -3.57 11.78
C ALA A 40 -12.30 -3.48 11.14
N THR A 41 -13.36 -3.32 11.94
CA THR A 41 -14.74 -3.14 11.44
C THR A 41 -14.87 -1.87 10.61
N ARG A 42 -14.41 -0.72 11.13
CA ARG A 42 -14.48 0.56 10.42
C ARG A 42 -13.60 0.54 9.16
N THR A 43 -12.43 -0.10 9.24
CA THR A 43 -11.56 -0.31 8.09
C THR A 43 -12.23 -1.18 7.03
N THR A 44 -12.93 -2.24 7.44
CA THR A 44 -13.70 -3.11 6.55
C THR A 44 -14.77 -2.34 5.78
N GLU A 45 -15.51 -1.45 6.45
CA GLU A 45 -16.52 -0.60 5.81
C GLU A 45 -15.89 0.36 4.78
N ALA A 46 -14.73 0.94 5.10
CA ALA A 46 -13.98 1.78 4.15
C ALA A 46 -13.60 0.98 2.90
N TYR A 47 -13.05 -0.23 3.05
CA TYR A 47 -12.72 -1.10 1.92
C TYR A 47 -13.95 -1.57 1.13
N ARG A 48 -15.11 -1.74 1.77
CA ARG A 48 -16.38 -2.02 1.06
C ARG A 48 -16.79 -0.84 0.19
N SER A 49 -16.73 0.38 0.71
CA SER A 49 -17.01 1.60 -0.07
C SER A 49 -16.01 1.78 -1.23
N MET A 50 -14.73 1.45 -1.01
CA MET A 50 -13.73 1.43 -2.08
C MET A 50 -14.09 0.41 -3.17
N ALA A 51 -14.55 -0.79 -2.80
CA ALA A 51 -14.97 -1.81 -3.76
C ALA A 51 -16.17 -1.38 -4.61
N GLU A 52 -17.17 -0.74 -3.99
CA GLU A 52 -18.33 -0.18 -4.70
C GLU A 52 -17.90 0.90 -5.71
N LYS A 53 -17.04 1.83 -5.28
CA LYS A 53 -16.49 2.88 -6.16
C LYS A 53 -15.59 2.30 -7.25
N ALA A 54 -14.82 1.26 -6.96
CA ALA A 54 -14.00 0.55 -7.92
C ALA A 54 -14.86 -0.09 -9.03
N ALA A 55 -15.94 -0.78 -8.66
CA ALA A 55 -16.87 -1.40 -9.60
C ALA A 55 -17.57 -0.36 -10.49
N GLY A 56 -18.12 0.70 -9.89
CA GLY A 56 -18.90 1.72 -10.60
C GLY A 56 -18.06 2.73 -11.39
N GLN A 57 -16.90 3.12 -10.86
CA GLN A 57 -16.11 4.27 -11.38
C GLN A 57 -14.70 3.89 -11.79
N GLY A 58 -14.28 2.63 -11.62
CA GLY A 58 -12.88 2.24 -11.87
C GLY A 58 -11.90 2.80 -10.84
N ALA A 59 -12.37 3.21 -9.66
CA ALA A 59 -11.56 3.87 -8.64
C ALA A 59 -10.39 3.01 -8.15
N CYS A 60 -9.17 3.52 -8.34
CA CYS A 60 -7.94 3.04 -7.75
C CYS A 60 -7.45 4.06 -6.71
N TYR A 61 -7.06 3.59 -5.54
CA TYR A 61 -6.63 4.43 -4.42
C TYR A 61 -5.13 4.40 -4.29
N ARG A 62 -4.50 5.55 -4.04
CA ARG A 62 -3.08 5.58 -3.69
C ARG A 62 -2.91 4.84 -2.37
N THR A 63 -1.98 3.90 -2.35
CA THR A 63 -1.73 3.04 -1.20
C THR A 63 -0.25 2.97 -0.89
N LEU A 64 0.07 3.16 0.39
CA LEU A 64 1.40 2.94 0.95
C LEU A 64 1.43 1.60 1.66
N PHE A 65 2.54 0.88 1.56
CA PHE A 65 2.74 -0.40 2.26
C PHE A 65 4.23 -0.62 2.52
N LEU A 66 4.55 -1.52 3.44
CA LEU A 66 5.94 -1.90 3.73
C LEU A 66 6.26 -3.20 2.99
N ARG A 67 7.36 -3.21 2.24
CA ARG A 67 7.90 -4.41 1.60
C ARG A 67 9.20 -4.83 2.28
N GLN A 68 9.23 -6.05 2.78
CA GLN A 68 10.43 -6.68 3.30
C GLN A 68 11.34 -7.11 2.15
N HIS A 69 12.59 -6.63 2.17
CA HIS A 69 13.62 -7.02 1.21
C HIS A 69 14.52 -8.12 1.81
N SER A 70 14.95 -9.07 0.98
CA SER A 70 15.79 -10.19 1.40
C SER A 70 17.04 -9.73 2.15
N GLY A 71 17.13 -10.04 3.45
CA GLY A 71 18.27 -9.67 4.30
C GLY A 71 18.36 -8.19 4.67
N GLY A 72 17.34 -7.38 4.37
CA GLY A 72 17.32 -5.94 4.62
C GLY A 72 16.12 -5.45 5.44
N PRO A 73 16.04 -4.13 5.67
CA PRO A 73 14.88 -3.52 6.33
C PRO A 73 13.62 -3.61 5.46
N SER A 74 12.45 -3.44 6.09
CA SER A 74 11.23 -3.16 5.35
C SER A 74 11.23 -1.70 4.90
N LEU A 75 10.91 -1.46 3.63
CA LEU A 75 10.90 -0.13 3.02
C LEU A 75 9.48 0.23 2.59
N ALA A 76 9.13 1.51 2.66
CA ALA A 76 7.83 1.97 2.17
C ALA A 76 7.79 1.93 0.64
N CYS A 77 6.73 1.30 0.11
CA CYS A 77 6.40 1.25 -1.30
C CYS A 77 5.10 2.02 -1.55
N GLU A 78 4.87 2.36 -2.81
CA GLU A 78 3.71 3.10 -3.27
C GLU A 78 3.09 2.39 -4.47
N GLY A 79 1.77 2.36 -4.52
CA GLY A 79 1.05 1.94 -5.70
C GLY A 79 -0.41 2.38 -5.69
N TRP A 80 -1.13 1.98 -6.73
CA TRP A 80 -2.56 2.21 -6.89
C TRP A 80 -3.31 0.91 -6.65
N LEU A 81 -4.11 0.87 -5.59
CA LEU A 81 -4.89 -0.28 -5.19
C LEU A 81 -6.33 -0.19 -5.74
N PHE A 82 -6.67 -1.13 -6.61
CA PHE A 82 -8.03 -1.36 -7.06
C PHE A 82 -8.68 -2.48 -6.24
N VAL A 83 -9.67 -2.14 -5.42
CA VAL A 83 -10.36 -3.12 -4.58
C VAL A 83 -11.45 -3.82 -5.39
N ARG A 84 -11.28 -5.12 -5.65
CA ARG A 84 -12.26 -5.91 -6.44
C ARG A 84 -13.46 -6.33 -5.60
N ARG A 85 -13.22 -6.81 -4.38
CA ARG A 85 -14.26 -7.21 -3.42
C ARG A 85 -13.71 -7.40 -2.00
N VAL A 86 -14.59 -7.28 -1.02
CA VAL A 86 -14.34 -7.59 0.39
C VAL A 86 -15.16 -8.84 0.77
N LEU A 87 -14.52 -9.80 1.41
CA LEU A 87 -15.08 -11.08 1.83
C LEU A 87 -14.96 -11.17 3.36
N ALA A 88 -16.05 -11.42 4.07
CA ALA A 88 -16.04 -11.63 5.51
C ALA A 88 -16.54 -13.05 5.78
N GLU A 89 -15.63 -13.98 6.08
CA GLU A 89 -15.93 -15.39 6.32
C GLU A 89 -15.06 -15.91 7.47
N GLY A 90 -15.64 -16.70 8.38
CA GLY A 90 -14.89 -17.41 9.42
C GLY A 90 -14.12 -16.54 10.41
N GLY A 91 -14.57 -15.31 10.67
CA GLY A 91 -13.93 -14.40 11.62
C GLY A 91 -12.78 -13.57 11.04
N ALA A 92 -12.45 -13.74 9.75
CA ALA A 92 -11.45 -12.94 9.05
C ALA A 92 -12.11 -12.12 7.93
N THR A 93 -11.62 -10.88 7.74
CA THR A 93 -12.01 -10.04 6.59
C THR A 93 -10.89 -10.04 5.58
N ARG A 94 -11.17 -10.57 4.38
CA ARG A 94 -10.23 -10.61 3.26
C ARG A 94 -10.63 -9.63 2.17
N VAL A 95 -9.65 -8.99 1.57
CA VAL A 95 -9.83 -8.07 0.44
C VAL A 95 -9.13 -8.65 -0.76
N ARG A 96 -9.87 -8.86 -1.87
CA ARG A 96 -9.25 -9.18 -3.16
C ARG A 96 -9.03 -7.88 -3.90
N ALA A 97 -7.81 -7.61 -4.29
CA ALA A 97 -7.43 -6.36 -4.95
C ALA A 97 -6.42 -6.59 -6.07
N THR A 98 -6.22 -5.55 -6.86
CA THR A 98 -5.12 -5.42 -7.80
C THR A 98 -4.29 -4.22 -7.44
N LEU A 99 -2.98 -4.39 -7.36
CA LEU A 99 -2.02 -3.34 -7.10
C LEU A 99 -1.26 -3.02 -8.37
N LEU A 100 -1.19 -1.74 -8.72
CA LEU A 100 -0.29 -1.20 -9.72
C LEU A 100 0.84 -0.46 -8.98
N PRO A 101 2.04 -1.04 -8.84
CA PRO A 101 3.17 -0.34 -8.23
C PRO A 101 3.47 0.96 -8.99
N SER A 102 3.70 2.05 -8.26
CA SER A 102 4.07 3.36 -8.83
C SER A 102 5.45 3.83 -8.39
N PHE A 103 6.05 3.14 -7.42
CA PHE A 103 7.43 3.38 -7.01
C PHE A 103 8.07 2.14 -6.39
N THR A 104 9.31 1.86 -6.77
CA THR A 104 10.22 0.95 -6.05
C THR A 104 11.57 1.62 -5.86
N LEU A 105 12.34 1.21 -4.85
CA LEU A 105 13.70 1.73 -4.68
C LEU A 105 14.61 1.36 -5.87
N GLN A 106 14.37 0.19 -6.48
CA GLN A 106 15.18 -0.33 -7.58
C GLN A 106 14.92 0.40 -8.90
N ASP A 107 13.65 0.69 -9.20
CA ASP A 107 13.22 1.20 -10.51
C ASP A 107 12.83 2.68 -10.46
N GLY A 108 12.74 3.27 -9.27
CA GLY A 108 12.27 4.64 -9.10
C GLY A 108 10.78 4.76 -9.39
N HIS A 109 10.39 5.84 -10.09
CA HIS A 109 8.99 6.05 -10.47
C HIS A 109 8.58 5.10 -11.60
N LEU A 110 7.43 4.45 -11.42
CA LEU A 110 6.85 3.54 -12.41
C LEU A 110 5.59 4.16 -13.00
N GLU A 111 5.58 4.28 -14.32
CA GLU A 111 4.38 4.67 -15.05
C GLU A 111 3.31 3.56 -14.96
N PRO A 112 2.02 3.90 -14.87
CA PRO A 112 0.97 2.89 -14.84
C PRO A 112 1.01 1.98 -16.07
N GLY A 113 1.08 0.66 -15.82
CA GLY A 113 1.19 -0.36 -16.87
C GLY A 113 2.61 -0.59 -17.41
N ALA A 114 3.63 0.07 -16.87
CA ALA A 114 5.03 -0.27 -17.14
C ALA A 114 5.41 -1.64 -16.55
N THR A 115 4.73 -2.03 -15.46
CA THR A 115 4.83 -3.35 -14.84
C THR A 115 3.46 -4.01 -14.80
N ASP A 116 3.47 -5.34 -14.68
CA ASP A 116 2.25 -6.14 -14.58
C ASP A 116 1.48 -5.80 -13.30
N ALA A 117 0.15 -5.79 -13.42
CA ALA A 117 -0.74 -5.58 -12.30
C ALA A 117 -0.71 -6.79 -11.35
N GLU A 118 -0.38 -6.55 -10.08
CA GLU A 118 -0.30 -7.61 -9.07
C GLU A 118 -1.68 -7.91 -8.51
N LYS A 119 -2.18 -9.15 -8.69
CA LYS A 119 -3.36 -9.62 -7.95
C LYS A 119 -2.91 -9.99 -6.54
N LEU A 120 -3.58 -9.44 -5.54
CA LEU A 120 -3.24 -9.68 -4.15
C LEU A 120 -4.48 -9.87 -3.27
N THR A 121 -4.22 -10.45 -2.10
CA THR A 121 -5.21 -10.75 -1.08
C THR A 121 -4.73 -10.17 0.22
N LEU A 122 -5.48 -9.19 0.71
CA LEU A 122 -5.22 -8.58 2.00
C LEU A 122 -6.11 -9.22 3.07
N GLU A 123 -5.67 -9.16 4.30
CA GLU A 123 -6.46 -9.44 5.49
C GLU A 123 -6.50 -8.21 6.38
N ILE A 124 -7.69 -7.88 6.87
CA ILE A 124 -7.93 -6.80 7.83
C ILE A 124 -8.15 -7.44 9.20
N PHE A 125 -7.34 -7.06 10.18
CA PHE A 125 -7.45 -7.55 11.55
C PHE A 125 -7.07 -6.45 12.56
N ASP A 126 -7.51 -6.63 13.80
CA ASP A 126 -7.16 -5.75 14.91
C ASP A 126 -5.81 -6.18 15.50
N GLN A 127 -4.81 -5.30 15.42
CA GLN A 127 -3.52 -5.48 16.07
C GLN A 127 -3.57 -4.88 17.47
N LEU A 128 -3.03 -5.59 18.47
CA LEU A 128 -2.83 -5.05 19.81
C LEU A 128 -1.52 -4.25 19.85
N THR A 129 -1.60 -3.03 20.38
CA THR A 129 -0.46 -2.14 20.60
C THR A 129 -0.24 -2.02 22.10
N VAL A 130 0.97 -2.31 22.57
CA VAL A 130 1.29 -2.39 24.02
C VAL A 130 1.87 -1.07 24.56
N GLY A 131 2.26 -0.14 23.68
CA GLY A 131 3.11 1.01 24.03
C GLY A 131 2.48 2.12 24.89
N GLN A 132 1.16 2.26 24.93
CA GLN A 132 0.47 3.34 25.69
C GLN A 132 -0.79 2.85 26.44
N GLY A 133 -0.81 1.58 26.83
CA GLY A 133 -2.01 0.86 27.29
C GLY A 133 -2.43 -0.18 26.26
N MET A 134 -3.32 -1.13 26.63
CA MET A 134 -3.89 -2.07 25.66
C MET A 134 -4.83 -1.31 24.71
N ALA A 135 -4.28 -0.81 23.61
CA ALA A 135 -5.04 -0.24 22.50
C ALA A 135 -5.05 -1.22 21.34
N SER A 136 -6.07 -1.15 20.49
CA SER A 136 -6.11 -1.90 19.25
C SER A 136 -6.29 -0.97 18.06
N VAL A 137 -5.59 -1.29 16.98
CA VAL A 137 -5.65 -0.57 15.70
C VAL A 137 -5.79 -1.59 14.57
N ALA A 138 -6.59 -1.25 13.56
CA ALA A 138 -6.69 -2.05 12.36
C ALA A 138 -5.35 -2.09 11.63
N ARG A 139 -4.96 -3.30 11.23
CA ARG A 139 -3.86 -3.55 10.33
C ARG A 139 -4.36 -4.29 9.11
N VAL A 140 -3.75 -3.97 7.96
CA VAL A 140 -4.05 -4.61 6.69
C VAL A 140 -2.75 -5.17 6.12
N ASP A 141 -2.66 -6.48 5.98
CA ASP A 141 -1.46 -7.17 5.47
C ASP A 141 -1.79 -8.06 4.29
N ARG A 142 -0.80 -8.31 3.43
CA ARG A 142 -0.92 -9.30 2.35
C ARG A 142 -0.79 -10.70 2.94
N ILE A 143 -1.65 -11.62 2.50
CA ILE A 143 -1.68 -13.01 2.99
C ILE A 143 -1.43 -14.06 1.90
N ASP A 144 -1.46 -13.69 0.62
CA ASP A 144 -1.21 -14.62 -0.49
C ASP A 144 0.24 -14.65 -0.98
N ALA A 145 1.09 -13.78 -0.44
CA ALA A 145 2.54 -13.82 -0.56
C ALA A 145 3.16 -13.22 0.70
N SER A 146 4.40 -13.60 1.00
CA SER A 146 5.15 -13.02 2.11
C SER A 146 5.76 -11.66 1.75
N GLY A 147 5.90 -10.78 2.74
CA GLY A 147 6.78 -9.62 2.68
C GLY A 147 6.09 -8.27 2.59
N ASP A 148 4.83 -8.19 2.14
CA ASP A 148 4.09 -6.92 2.07
C ASP A 148 3.13 -6.77 3.27
N THR A 149 3.28 -5.69 4.04
CA THR A 149 2.51 -5.46 5.28
C THR A 149 2.12 -3.99 5.43
N HIS A 150 1.24 -3.70 6.39
CA HIS A 150 0.83 -2.34 6.77
C HIS A 150 0.34 -1.51 5.57
N PHE A 151 -0.59 -2.06 4.80
CA PHE A 151 -1.26 -1.37 3.70
C PHE A 151 -2.15 -0.24 4.24
N ILE A 152 -1.92 0.97 3.73
CA ILE A 152 -2.67 2.18 4.07
C ILE A 152 -3.18 2.81 2.77
N ALA A 153 -4.47 2.65 2.50
CA ALA A 153 -5.13 3.31 1.37
C ALA A 153 -5.51 4.75 1.74
N LEU A 154 -5.08 5.71 0.92
CA LEU A 154 -5.33 7.14 1.11
C LEU A 154 -6.62 7.51 0.39
N LEU A 155 -7.70 7.69 1.16
CA LEU A 155 -9.06 7.87 0.63
C LEU A 155 -9.27 9.20 -0.11
N ASP A 156 -8.37 10.16 0.06
CA ASP A 156 -8.35 11.46 -0.63
C ASP A 156 -7.63 11.42 -1.99
N SER A 157 -6.93 10.32 -2.29
CA SER A 157 -6.05 10.18 -3.45
C SER A 157 -6.57 9.08 -4.37
N VAL A 158 -7.46 9.42 -5.31
CA VAL A 158 -8.20 8.47 -6.14
C VAL A 158 -8.03 8.74 -7.63
N ARG A 159 -7.86 7.68 -8.42
CA ARG A 159 -7.76 7.72 -9.89
C ARG A 159 -8.70 6.72 -10.54
N GLY A 160 -9.55 7.17 -11.46
CA GLY A 160 -10.42 6.29 -12.27
C GLY A 160 -9.83 5.90 -13.63
N ASP A 161 -8.83 6.66 -14.11
CA ASP A 161 -8.19 6.49 -15.42
C ASP A 161 -7.32 5.23 -15.52
N LEU A 162 -6.98 4.64 -14.37
CA LEU A 162 -6.09 3.49 -14.27
C LEU A 162 -6.73 2.16 -14.66
N ARG A 163 -8.05 2.11 -14.86
CA ARG A 163 -8.80 0.87 -15.12
C ARG A 163 -8.26 0.04 -16.28
N ARG A 164 -7.74 0.70 -17.33
CA ARG A 164 -7.16 0.05 -18.51
C ARG A 164 -5.90 -0.77 -18.24
N HIS A 165 -5.25 -0.55 -17.09
CA HIS A 165 -4.01 -1.22 -16.72
C HIS A 165 -4.23 -2.42 -15.77
N LEU A 166 -5.48 -2.74 -15.40
CA LEU A 166 -5.78 -3.61 -14.24
C LEU A 166 -5.80 -5.14 -14.47
N GLY A 167 -5.61 -5.65 -15.70
CA GLY A 167 -5.44 -7.10 -15.96
C GLY A 167 -6.54 -8.05 -15.48
#